data_AF-A0A8H4PDJ3-F1
#
_entry.id   AF-A0A8H4PDJ3-F1
#
_cell.length_a   1.000
_cell.length_b   1.000
_cell.length_c   1.000
_cell.angle_alpha   90.00
_cell.angle_beta   90.00
_cell.angle_gamma   90.00
#
_symmetry.space_group_name_H-M   'P 1'
#
loop_
_entity.id
_entity.type
_entity.pdbx_description
1 polymer ?
#
loop_
_entity_poly.entity_id
_entity_poly.type
_entity_poly.pdbx_seq_one_letter_code
_entity_poly.pdbx_strand_id
1 'polypeptide(L)'
;MKWLELCISFVTIAVIQVQCRPLATQRTNIRQITTIQDLQFSVDPWTLETLSRFQLDFRLSHDVKRIRFGLKPSSYDANSDADAQHLDVDESDDFNDIPKNPILLFTGDAFLFDSESRSWRKAGWSRIMVDPLRPFLFEGVFALDDDHYHVLLDSSYRKIRLAGEPSPPKSGSSHMVVWSQPAVIENDLVNDDL
;
A
#
# COMPACT_ATOMS: atom_id res chain seq x y z
N MET A 1 -53.63 -11.99 53.35
CA MET A 1 -53.57 -10.71 52.58
C MET A 1 -52.20 -10.10 52.77
N LYS A 2 -51.50 -9.79 51.67
CA LYS A 2 -50.45 -8.76 51.50
C LYS A 2 -49.25 -8.80 52.48
N TRP A 3 -48.10 -9.32 52.01
CA TRP A 3 -46.92 -8.55 51.57
C TRP A 3 -46.05 -8.03 52.73
N LEU A 4 -44.79 -8.52 52.81
CA LEU A 4 -43.62 -7.64 52.68
C LEU A 4 -42.35 -8.46 52.42
N GLU A 5 -41.58 -7.97 51.45
CA GLU A 5 -40.31 -8.50 50.96
C GLU A 5 -39.13 -8.33 51.93
N LEU A 6 -38.06 -9.07 51.68
CA LEU A 6 -36.71 -8.54 51.88
C LEU A 6 -35.74 -9.17 50.86
N CYS A 7 -35.49 -8.40 49.81
CA CYS A 7 -34.49 -8.60 48.79
C CYS A 7 -33.08 -8.53 49.39
N ILE A 8 -32.26 -9.57 49.21
CA ILE A 8 -30.82 -9.50 49.44
C ILE A 8 -30.13 -9.55 48.08
N SER A 9 -29.73 -8.39 47.59
CA SER A 9 -28.92 -8.22 46.39
C SER A 9 -27.52 -8.79 46.61
N PHE A 10 -27.12 -9.77 45.80
CA PHE A 10 -25.72 -10.07 45.52
C PHE A 10 -25.39 -9.54 44.14
N VAL A 11 -24.79 -8.35 44.08
CA VAL A 11 -24.22 -7.80 42.84
C VAL A 11 -22.87 -8.47 42.65
N THR A 12 -22.83 -9.55 41.86
CA THR A 12 -21.58 -10.09 41.33
C THR A 12 -21.16 -9.24 40.14
N ILE A 13 -20.13 -8.41 40.34
CA ILE A 13 -19.47 -7.70 39.25
C ILE A 13 -18.68 -8.73 38.46
N ALA A 14 -19.25 -9.19 37.34
CA ALA A 14 -18.52 -9.98 36.35
C ALA A 14 -17.57 -9.03 35.61
N VAL A 15 -16.28 -9.12 35.92
CA VAL A 15 -15.25 -8.43 35.14
C VAL A 15 -15.18 -9.13 33.78
N ILE A 16 -15.87 -8.54 32.79
CA ILE A 16 -15.78 -8.95 31.40
C ILE A 16 -14.33 -8.70 30.98
N GLN A 17 -13.54 -9.77 30.91
CA GLN A 17 -12.25 -9.74 30.27
C GLN A 17 -12.51 -9.47 28.80
N VAL A 18 -12.41 -8.21 28.38
CA VAL A 18 -12.36 -7.83 26.97
C VAL A 18 -11.07 -8.45 26.44
N GLN A 19 -11.18 -9.67 25.90
CA GLN A 19 -10.12 -10.23 25.10
C GLN A 19 -10.09 -9.44 23.81
N CYS A 20 -9.33 -8.34 23.84
CA CYS A 20 -8.89 -7.68 22.64
C CYS A 20 -8.01 -8.68 21.90
N ARG A 21 -8.59 -9.47 20.99
CA ARG A 21 -7.80 -10.18 20.00
C ARG A 21 -7.22 -9.10 19.10
N PRO A 22 -5.89 -8.87 19.08
CA PRO A 22 -5.33 -8.01 18.07
C PRO A 22 -5.79 -8.56 16.72
N LEU A 23 -6.47 -7.73 15.93
CA LEU A 23 -6.85 -8.10 14.57
C LEU A 23 -5.55 -8.18 13.79
N ALA A 24 -4.99 -9.39 13.68
CA ALA A 24 -3.92 -9.63 12.73
C ALA A 24 -4.56 -9.43 11.35
N THR A 25 -4.18 -8.36 10.66
CA THR A 25 -4.46 -8.18 9.24
C THR A 25 -3.99 -9.44 8.54
N GLN A 26 -4.90 -10.36 8.24
CA GLN A 26 -4.57 -11.62 7.62
C GLN A 26 -4.02 -11.27 6.25
N ARG A 27 -2.69 -11.38 6.07
CA ARG A 27 -2.07 -11.18 4.74
C ARG A 27 -2.77 -12.10 3.77
N THR A 28 -3.53 -11.52 2.86
CA THR A 28 -4.24 -12.29 1.84
C THR A 28 -3.22 -12.87 0.88
N ASN A 29 -3.34 -14.16 0.56
CA ASN A 29 -2.49 -14.80 -0.43
C ASN A 29 -2.61 -14.07 -1.78
N ILE A 30 -1.48 -13.60 -2.32
CA ILE A 30 -1.45 -12.86 -3.59
C ILE A 30 -1.82 -13.83 -4.72
N ARG A 31 -2.97 -13.62 -5.36
CA ARG A 31 -3.48 -14.52 -6.41
C ARG A 31 -2.95 -14.18 -7.79
N GLN A 32 -2.69 -12.91 -8.04
CA GLN A 32 -2.30 -12.41 -9.36
C GLN A 32 -1.28 -11.30 -9.21
N ILE A 33 -0.29 -11.33 -10.11
CA ILE A 33 0.69 -10.26 -10.27
C ILE A 33 0.70 -9.78 -11.71
N THR A 34 1.06 -8.52 -11.92
CA THR A 34 1.30 -7.92 -13.22
C THR A 34 2.60 -7.12 -13.18
N THR A 35 3.03 -6.62 -14.33
CA THR A 35 4.18 -5.73 -14.46
C THR A 35 3.74 -4.35 -14.94
N ILE A 36 4.59 -3.36 -14.69
CA ILE A 36 4.47 -2.01 -15.24
C ILE A 36 5.10 -1.97 -16.64
N GLN A 37 4.41 -1.32 -17.57
CA GLN A 37 4.83 -1.07 -18.95
C GLN A 37 4.70 0.41 -19.30
N ASP A 38 5.39 0.83 -20.35
CA ASP A 38 5.31 2.19 -20.91
C ASP A 38 5.48 3.30 -19.86
N LEU A 39 6.41 3.11 -18.91
CA LEU A 39 6.69 4.07 -17.85
C LEU A 39 7.30 5.35 -18.44
N GLN A 40 6.64 6.48 -18.22
CA GLN A 40 7.06 7.79 -18.71
C GLN A 40 7.00 8.82 -17.60
N PHE A 41 8.12 9.50 -17.39
CA PHE A 41 8.24 10.62 -16.48
C PHE A 41 8.05 11.92 -17.26
N SER A 42 7.37 12.91 -16.69
CA SER A 42 7.27 14.24 -17.29
C SER A 42 8.53 15.09 -17.15
N VAL A 43 9.53 14.58 -16.42
CA VAL A 43 10.83 15.18 -16.16
C VAL A 43 11.91 14.13 -16.41
N ASP A 44 13.17 14.54 -16.51
CA ASP A 44 14.29 13.58 -16.58
C ASP A 44 14.45 12.87 -15.22
N PRO A 45 14.31 11.53 -15.15
CA PRO A 45 14.41 10.79 -13.89
C PRO A 45 15.74 10.99 -13.15
N TRP A 46 16.85 11.22 -13.86
CA TRP A 46 18.15 11.46 -13.23
C TRP A 46 18.24 12.80 -12.50
N THR A 47 17.31 13.72 -12.77
CA THR A 47 17.26 15.04 -12.14
C THR A 47 16.28 15.09 -10.97
N LEU A 48 15.65 13.97 -10.63
CA LEU A 48 14.72 13.90 -9.50
C LEU A 48 15.44 14.21 -8.19
N GLU A 49 14.82 15.10 -7.43
CA GLU A 49 15.26 15.53 -6.11
C GLU A 49 14.07 15.61 -5.15
N THR A 50 14.35 15.76 -3.86
CA THR A 50 13.33 15.74 -2.78
C THR A 50 12.19 16.73 -3.01
N LEU A 51 12.44 17.89 -3.65
CA LEU A 51 11.45 18.94 -3.89
C LEU A 51 10.75 18.84 -5.26
N SER A 52 11.12 17.85 -6.09
CA SER A 52 10.57 17.66 -7.43
C SER A 52 9.06 17.45 -7.44
N ARG A 53 8.41 17.99 -8.46
CA ARG A 53 7.00 17.73 -8.80
C ARG A 53 6.93 17.28 -10.24
N PHE A 54 6.24 16.18 -10.51
CA PHE A 54 6.23 15.57 -11.84
C PHE A 54 5.01 14.67 -12.02
N GLN A 55 4.77 14.27 -13.27
CA GLN A 55 3.79 13.26 -13.62
C GLN A 55 4.50 11.95 -13.96
N LEU A 56 3.86 10.85 -13.61
CA LEU A 56 4.30 9.49 -13.94
C LEU A 56 3.16 8.76 -14.65
N ASP A 57 3.36 8.47 -15.93
CA ASP A 57 2.40 7.74 -16.77
C ASP A 57 2.88 6.31 -16.97
N PHE A 58 1.99 5.33 -16.87
CA PHE A 58 2.32 3.93 -17.13
C PHE A 58 1.09 3.07 -17.42
N ARG A 59 1.32 1.80 -17.75
CA ARG A 59 0.30 0.80 -17.97
C ARG A 59 0.57 -0.45 -17.14
N LEU A 60 -0.50 -1.12 -16.71
CA LEU A 60 -0.42 -2.48 -16.18
C LEU A 60 -0.64 -3.48 -17.31
N SER A 61 0.29 -4.43 -17.47
CA SER A 61 0.28 -5.42 -18.55
C SER A 61 -1.02 -6.23 -18.65
N HIS A 62 -1.59 -6.63 -17.50
CA HIS A 62 -2.76 -7.52 -17.46
C HIS A 62 -4.07 -6.82 -17.84
N ASP A 63 -4.32 -5.62 -17.31
CA ASP A 63 -5.64 -4.96 -17.42
C ASP A 63 -5.68 -3.84 -18.47
N VAL A 64 -4.55 -3.53 -19.12
CA VAL A 64 -4.42 -2.44 -20.10
C VAL A 64 -4.86 -1.07 -19.54
N LYS A 65 -4.94 -0.92 -18.22
CA LYS A 65 -5.25 0.33 -17.53
C LYS A 65 -4.09 1.32 -17.75
N ARG A 66 -4.38 2.49 -18.34
CA ARG A 66 -3.43 3.62 -18.38
C ARG A 66 -3.62 4.44 -17.12
N ILE A 67 -2.55 4.58 -16.36
CA ILE A 67 -2.53 5.21 -15.05
C ILE A 67 -1.58 6.41 -15.12
N ARG A 68 -1.98 7.49 -14.45
CA ARG A 68 -1.16 8.69 -14.27
C ARG A 68 -1.10 9.04 -12.80
N PHE A 69 0.09 9.34 -12.29
CA PHE A 69 0.27 9.98 -10.99
C PHE A 69 0.62 11.45 -11.16
N GLY A 70 0.06 12.30 -10.30
CA GLY A 70 0.47 13.70 -10.13
C GLY A 70 1.24 13.84 -8.83
N LEU A 71 2.56 13.74 -8.89
CA LEU A 71 3.43 13.57 -7.74
C LEU A 71 4.03 14.89 -7.25
N LYS A 72 4.12 14.99 -5.93
CA LYS A 72 4.77 16.07 -5.18
C LYS A 72 5.61 15.47 -4.05
N PRO A 73 6.54 16.23 -3.45
CA PRO A 73 7.28 15.80 -2.28
C PRO A 73 6.31 15.30 -1.20
N SER A 74 6.60 14.16 -0.60
CA SER A 74 5.84 13.73 0.58
C SER A 74 6.07 14.76 1.69
N SER A 75 5.02 15.41 2.18
CA SER A 75 5.09 16.12 3.46
C SER A 75 5.28 15.05 4.54
N TYR A 76 6.28 15.23 5.39
CA TYR A 76 6.33 14.48 6.65
C TYR A 76 5.22 15.02 7.55
N ASP A 77 3.99 14.55 7.35
CA ASP A 77 2.90 14.78 8.29
C ASP A 77 2.99 13.70 9.36
N ALA A 78 3.63 14.02 10.49
CA ALA A 78 3.93 13.12 11.62
C ALA A 78 2.68 12.57 12.36
N ASN A 79 1.50 12.57 11.74
CA ASN A 79 0.20 12.34 12.39
C ASN A 79 -0.69 11.29 11.71
N SER A 80 -0.23 10.54 10.71
CA SER A 80 -0.98 9.37 10.24
C SER A 80 -0.43 8.08 10.84
N ASP A 81 -0.93 7.74 12.02
CA ASP A 81 -0.95 6.36 12.52
C ASP A 81 -1.78 5.50 11.55
N ALA A 82 -1.15 4.98 10.51
CA ALA A 82 -1.63 3.83 9.73
C ALA A 82 -0.58 3.42 8.69
N ASP A 83 -0.19 2.15 8.73
CA ASP A 83 0.64 1.42 7.76
C ASP A 83 2.16 1.62 7.75
N ALA A 84 2.77 1.83 8.92
CA ALA A 84 4.19 1.52 9.14
C ALA A 84 4.47 0.01 9.37
N GLN A 85 3.52 -0.90 9.08
CA GLN A 85 3.69 -2.33 9.29
C GLN A 85 4.19 -3.08 8.04
N HIS A 86 5.27 -2.61 7.41
CA HIS A 86 6.30 -3.50 6.84
C HIS A 86 7.55 -2.73 6.37
N LEU A 87 8.25 -2.04 7.27
CA LEU A 87 9.63 -1.63 7.02
C LEU A 87 10.45 -1.83 8.30
N ASP A 88 10.54 -3.09 8.74
CA ASP A 88 11.62 -3.50 9.64
C ASP A 88 12.86 -3.68 8.75
N VAL A 89 13.56 -2.57 8.50
CA VAL A 89 14.96 -2.65 8.13
C VAL A 89 15.66 -3.01 9.43
N ASP A 90 15.96 -4.30 9.56
CA ASP A 90 16.80 -4.88 10.60
C ASP A 90 18.00 -3.95 10.89
N GLU A 91 17.93 -3.21 11.99
CA GLU A 91 19.03 -2.42 12.53
C GLU A 91 19.97 -3.39 13.29
N SER A 92 20.56 -4.34 12.58
CA SER A 92 21.70 -5.10 13.08
C SER A 92 22.53 -5.70 11.94
N ASP A 93 23.45 -4.91 11.36
CA ASP A 93 24.88 -5.26 11.37
C ASP A 93 25.75 -4.16 10.74
N ASP A 94 26.95 -4.05 11.28
CA ASP A 94 28.02 -3.11 10.93
C ASP A 94 28.29 -2.98 9.41
N PHE A 95 27.85 -1.88 8.80
CA PHE A 95 28.50 -1.33 7.60
C PHE A 95 28.69 0.18 7.73
N ASN A 96 29.84 0.52 8.29
CA ASN A 96 30.43 1.85 8.27
C ASN A 96 30.48 2.41 6.82
N ASP A 97 30.05 3.66 6.68
CA ASP A 97 30.58 4.67 5.75
C ASP A 97 30.35 4.49 4.23
N ILE A 98 29.11 4.22 3.84
CA ILE A 98 28.62 4.58 2.49
C ILE A 98 27.59 5.70 2.67
N PRO A 99 27.73 6.87 2.03
CA PRO A 99 26.63 7.81 1.96
C PRO A 99 25.48 7.12 1.22
N LYS A 100 24.50 6.57 1.96
CA LYS A 100 23.25 6.08 1.38
C LYS A 100 22.61 7.31 0.74
N ASN A 101 22.55 7.33 -0.59
CA ASN A 101 21.82 8.38 -1.29
C ASN A 101 20.37 8.31 -0.80
N PRO A 102 19.80 9.41 -0.26
CA PRO A 102 18.49 9.33 0.39
C PRO A 102 17.43 8.89 -0.62
N ILE A 103 16.61 7.92 -0.22
CA ILE A 103 15.45 7.51 -1.02
C ILE A 103 14.50 8.70 -1.15
N LEU A 104 14.03 8.96 -2.37
CA LEU A 104 13.10 10.06 -2.65
C LEU A 104 11.67 9.58 -2.44
N LEU A 105 10.91 10.30 -1.59
CA LEU A 105 9.54 9.97 -1.21
C LEU A 105 8.56 10.96 -1.86
N PHE A 106 7.63 10.44 -2.65
CA PHE A 106 6.63 11.25 -3.32
C PHE A 106 5.22 10.75 -3.02
N THR A 107 4.27 11.67 -2.89
CA THR A 107 2.84 11.38 -2.78
C THR A 107 2.06 12.21 -3.79
N GLY A 108 0.85 11.77 -4.14
CA GLY A 108 0.10 12.43 -5.19
C GLY A 108 -1.28 11.86 -5.41
N ASP A 109 -1.97 12.48 -6.37
CA ASP A 109 -3.24 11.99 -6.89
C ASP A 109 -2.97 10.92 -7.97
N ALA A 110 -3.82 9.90 -8.01
CA ALA A 110 -3.81 8.88 -9.06
C ALA A 110 -5.02 9.05 -9.99
N PHE A 111 -4.78 8.92 -11.28
CA PHE A 111 -5.76 9.11 -12.34
C PHE A 111 -5.81 7.87 -13.24
N LEU A 112 -7.01 7.52 -13.68
CA LEU A 112 -7.26 6.46 -14.65
C LEU A 112 -7.73 7.09 -15.96
N PHE A 113 -7.20 6.60 -17.08
CA PHE A 113 -7.69 7.02 -18.40
C PHE A 113 -9.00 6.30 -18.72
N ASP A 114 -10.05 7.08 -18.96
CA ASP A 114 -11.34 6.60 -19.43
C ASP A 114 -11.35 6.59 -20.97
N SER A 115 -11.48 5.40 -21.55
CA SER A 115 -11.50 5.23 -23.00
C SER A 115 -12.77 5.74 -23.67
N GLU A 116 -13.90 5.75 -22.97
CA GLU A 116 -15.19 6.21 -23.51
C GLU A 116 -15.21 7.73 -23.59
N SER A 117 -14.87 8.40 -22.49
CA SER A 117 -14.81 9.85 -22.44
C SER A 117 -13.51 10.44 -22.99
N ARG A 118 -12.52 9.59 -23.31
CA ARG A 118 -11.15 9.97 -23.75
C ARG A 118 -10.48 10.98 -22.82
N SER A 119 -10.71 10.83 -21.53
CA SER A 119 -10.27 11.80 -20.52
C SER A 119 -9.59 11.12 -19.33
N TRP A 120 -8.82 11.89 -18.57
CA TRP A 120 -8.27 11.44 -17.30
C TRP A 120 -9.26 11.74 -16.18
N ARG A 121 -9.65 10.71 -15.43
CA ARG A 121 -10.48 10.83 -14.23
C ARG A 121 -9.61 10.61 -13.00
N LYS A 122 -9.75 11.48 -11.99
CA LYS A 122 -9.14 11.22 -10.67
C LYS A 122 -9.80 10.00 -10.05
N ALA A 123 -8.99 8.99 -9.74
CA ALA A 123 -9.46 7.68 -9.29
C ALA A 123 -8.87 7.29 -7.92
N GLY A 124 -7.89 8.02 -7.41
CA GLY A 124 -7.39 7.78 -6.05
C GLY A 124 -6.13 8.56 -5.73
N TRP A 125 -5.20 7.90 -5.06
CA TRP A 125 -3.96 8.47 -4.55
C TRP A 125 -2.77 7.54 -4.78
N SER A 126 -1.56 8.07 -4.71
CA SER A 126 -0.31 7.33 -4.86
C SER A 126 0.73 7.77 -3.83
N ARG A 127 1.55 6.82 -3.36
CA ARG A 127 2.76 7.04 -2.56
C ARG A 127 3.87 6.16 -3.12
N ILE A 128 4.97 6.77 -3.56
CA ILE A 128 6.08 6.03 -4.18
C ILE A 128 7.44 6.45 -3.58
N MET A 129 8.37 5.51 -3.66
CA MET A 129 9.77 5.63 -3.32
C MET A 129 10.61 5.44 -4.58
N VAL A 130 11.51 6.38 -4.85
CA VAL A 130 12.45 6.32 -5.97
C VAL A 130 13.87 6.28 -5.43
N ASP A 131 14.64 5.27 -5.85
CA ASP A 131 16.07 5.20 -5.62
C ASP A 131 16.78 6.08 -6.67
N PRO A 132 17.46 7.18 -6.28
CA PRO A 132 18.11 8.08 -7.23
C PRO A 132 19.25 7.41 -8.04
N LEU A 133 19.76 6.25 -7.61
CA LEU A 133 20.72 5.46 -8.40
C LEU A 133 20.05 4.63 -9.50
N ARG A 134 18.73 4.40 -9.40
CA ARG A 134 17.90 3.65 -10.35
C ARG A 134 16.57 4.38 -10.57
N PRO A 135 16.59 5.63 -11.08
CA PRO A 135 15.43 6.51 -11.03
C PRO A 135 14.29 6.10 -11.98
N PHE A 136 14.51 5.10 -12.85
CA PHE A 136 13.49 4.50 -13.71
C PHE A 136 12.66 3.39 -13.04
N LEU A 137 12.94 3.10 -11.77
CA LEU A 137 12.22 2.11 -10.97
C LEU A 137 11.70 2.78 -9.70
N PHE A 138 10.55 2.33 -9.24
CA PHE A 138 9.97 2.77 -7.97
C PHE A 138 9.34 1.60 -7.23
N GLU A 139 9.19 1.76 -5.92
CA GLU A 139 8.36 0.91 -5.07
C GLU A 139 7.29 1.79 -4.41
N GLY A 140 6.20 1.21 -3.94
CA GLY A 140 5.16 1.99 -3.25
C GLY A 140 3.78 1.37 -3.28
N VAL A 141 2.79 2.20 -2.94
CA VAL A 141 1.38 1.81 -2.87
C VAL A 141 0.54 2.90 -3.50
N PHE A 142 -0.51 2.52 -4.21
CA PHE A 142 -1.50 3.45 -4.75
C PHE A 142 -2.89 2.84 -4.69
N ALA A 143 -3.92 3.68 -4.65
CA ALA A 143 -5.30 3.27 -4.72
C ALA A 143 -5.93 3.76 -6.02
N LEU A 144 -6.75 2.93 -6.66
CA LEU A 144 -7.62 3.31 -7.76
C LEU A 144 -9.00 2.73 -7.50
N ASP A 145 -9.99 3.62 -7.46
CA ASP A 145 -11.38 3.29 -7.11
C ASP A 145 -11.39 2.52 -5.77
N ASP A 146 -11.83 1.26 -5.75
CA ASP A 146 -11.93 0.44 -4.52
C ASP A 146 -10.77 -0.54 -4.32
N ASP A 147 -9.70 -0.45 -5.12
CA ASP A 147 -8.56 -1.38 -5.07
C ASP A 147 -7.28 -0.67 -4.60
N HIS A 148 -6.53 -1.35 -3.72
CA HIS A 148 -5.17 -0.98 -3.35
C HIS A 148 -4.16 -1.80 -4.14
N TYR A 149 -3.21 -1.13 -4.76
CA TYR A 149 -2.15 -1.70 -5.55
C TYR A 149 -0.81 -1.49 -4.85
N HIS A 150 -0.04 -2.55 -4.77
CA HIS A 150 1.33 -2.53 -4.26
C HIS A 150 2.30 -2.69 -5.42
N VAL A 151 3.41 -1.97 -5.37
CA VAL A 151 4.49 -2.03 -6.35
C VAL A 151 5.78 -2.33 -5.63
N LEU A 152 6.44 -3.43 -5.99
CA LEU A 152 7.77 -3.77 -5.50
C LEU A 152 8.69 -4.11 -6.65
N LEU A 153 10.00 -3.97 -6.43
CA LEU A 153 10.98 -4.58 -7.32
C LEU A 153 10.83 -6.11 -7.25
N ASP A 154 11.12 -6.78 -8.36
CA ASP A 154 11.05 -8.24 -8.45
C ASP A 154 11.90 -8.93 -7.38
N SER A 155 13.07 -8.35 -7.07
CA SER A 155 13.95 -8.82 -6.00
C SER A 155 13.33 -8.68 -4.61
N SER A 156 12.66 -7.55 -4.31
CA SER A 156 11.97 -7.30 -3.04
C SER A 156 10.75 -8.23 -2.90
N TYR A 157 9.93 -8.35 -3.95
CA TYR A 157 8.78 -9.25 -3.97
C TYR A 157 9.19 -10.70 -3.72
N ARG A 158 10.28 -11.18 -4.34
CA ARG A 158 10.79 -12.55 -4.12
C ARG A 158 11.18 -12.85 -2.67
N LYS A 159 11.56 -11.83 -1.89
CA LYS A 159 11.90 -11.98 -0.47
C LYS A 159 10.66 -12.12 0.41
N ILE A 160 9.59 -11.39 0.09
CA ILE A 160 8.38 -11.34 0.94
C ILE A 160 7.29 -12.32 0.51
N ARG A 161 7.33 -12.83 -0.73
CA ARG A 161 6.31 -13.73 -1.27
C ARG A 161 6.20 -15.00 -0.43
N LEU A 162 4.98 -15.51 -0.30
CA LEU A 162 4.68 -16.76 0.37
C LEU A 162 4.73 -17.96 -0.59
N ALA A 163 4.86 -19.16 -0.02
CA ALA A 163 4.73 -20.39 -0.79
C ALA A 163 3.32 -20.47 -1.42
N GLY A 164 3.27 -20.78 -2.71
CA GLY A 164 2.02 -20.84 -3.48
C GLY A 164 1.64 -19.53 -4.18
N GLU A 165 2.27 -18.41 -3.87
CA GLU A 165 2.05 -17.16 -4.60
C GLU A 165 2.76 -17.16 -5.96
N PRO A 166 2.24 -16.41 -6.96
CA PRO A 166 2.85 -16.31 -8.27
C PRO A 166 4.31 -15.85 -8.20
N SER A 167 5.17 -16.48 -9.00
CA SER A 167 6.54 -15.99 -9.18
C SER A 167 6.56 -14.91 -10.26
N PRO A 168 7.28 -13.79 -10.05
CA PRO A 168 7.45 -12.80 -11.10
C PRO A 168 8.26 -13.39 -12.26
N PRO A 169 8.03 -12.91 -13.49
CA PRO A 169 8.72 -13.37 -14.68
C PRO A 169 10.24 -13.26 -14.49
N LYS A 170 10.98 -14.21 -15.06
CA LYS A 170 12.44 -14.11 -15.10
C LYS A 170 12.80 -13.11 -16.18
N SER A 171 13.16 -11.89 -15.78
CA SER A 171 13.77 -10.90 -16.65
C SER A 171 15.28 -10.87 -16.43
N GLY A 172 16.05 -10.56 -17.47
CA GLY A 172 17.48 -10.28 -17.36
C GLY A 172 17.79 -8.94 -16.68
N SER A 173 16.76 -8.14 -16.40
CA SER A 173 16.84 -6.83 -15.75
C SER A 173 15.85 -6.71 -14.58
N SER A 174 16.17 -5.84 -13.62
CA SER A 174 15.25 -5.45 -12.56
C SER A 174 13.97 -4.86 -13.13
N HIS A 175 12.82 -5.25 -12.57
CA HIS A 175 11.52 -4.77 -13.00
C HIS A 175 10.56 -4.67 -11.81
N MET A 176 9.44 -3.98 -12.03
CA MET A 176 8.41 -3.79 -11.02
C MET A 176 7.32 -4.85 -11.14
N VAL A 177 6.93 -5.39 -10.00
CA VAL A 177 5.85 -6.35 -9.79
C VAL A 177 4.73 -5.62 -9.08
N VAL A 178 3.52 -5.77 -9.60
CA VAL A 178 2.32 -5.13 -9.08
C VAL A 178 1.28 -6.19 -8.74
N TRP A 179 0.62 -6.03 -7.60
CA TRP A 179 -0.59 -6.80 -7.28
C TRP A 179 -1.63 -5.89 -6.65
N SER A 180 -2.90 -6.24 -6.81
CA SER A 180 -4.01 -5.56 -6.17
C SER A 180 -4.59 -6.39 -5.04
N GLN A 181 -5.18 -5.69 -4.08
CA GLN A 181 -6.09 -6.24 -3.09
C GLN A 181 -7.28 -5.29 -2.98
N PRO A 182 -8.50 -5.80 -2.77
CA PRO A 182 -9.63 -4.94 -2.48
C PRO A 182 -9.29 -4.08 -1.26
N ALA A 183 -9.68 -2.80 -1.28
CA ALA A 183 -9.78 -2.04 -0.06
C ALA A 183 -10.68 -2.83 0.89
N VAL A 184 -10.18 -3.14 2.09
CA VAL A 184 -11.03 -3.78 3.11
C VAL A 184 -12.11 -2.76 3.45
N ILE A 185 -13.30 -2.94 2.88
CA ILE A 185 -14.46 -2.16 3.25
C ILE A 185 -14.95 -2.76 4.56
N GLU A 186 -14.85 -2.01 5.65
CA GLU A 186 -15.46 -2.33 6.94
C GLU A 186 -16.99 -2.27 6.81
N ASN A 187 -17.60 -3.23 6.11
CA ASN A 187 -19.05 -3.37 5.98
C ASN A 187 -19.55 -4.79 6.33
N ASP A 188 -18.68 -5.72 6.71
CA ASP A 188 -19.07 -7.06 7.17
C ASP A 188 -19.29 -7.15 8.69
N LEU A 189 -19.40 -6.02 9.40
CA LEU A 189 -19.75 -5.99 10.84
C LEU A 189 -21.20 -5.58 11.13
N VAL A 190 -22.05 -5.44 10.10
CA VAL A 190 -23.49 -5.16 10.30
C VAL A 190 -24.33 -6.15 9.51
N ASN A 191 -24.38 -7.39 9.98
CA ASN A 191 -25.53 -8.29 9.88
C ASN A 191 -25.19 -9.60 10.59
N ASP A 192 -25.09 -9.53 11.91
CA ASP A 192 -25.24 -10.71 12.76
C ASP A 192 -25.95 -10.28 14.05
N ASP A 193 -27.17 -9.76 13.89
CA ASP A 193 -28.16 -9.72 14.96
C ASP A 193 -29.53 -10.09 14.37
N LEU A 194 -30.01 -11.24 14.85
CA LEU A 194 -31.35 -11.81 14.69
C LEU A 194 -32.44 -10.92 15.29
#